data_AF-C0BPT9-F1
#
_entry.id   AF-C0BPT9-F1
#
_cell.length_a   1.000
_cell.length_b   1.000
_cell.length_c   1.000
_cell.angle_alpha   90.00
_cell.angle_beta   90.00
_cell.angle_gamma   90.00
#
_symmetry.space_group_name_H-M   'P 1'
#
loop_
_entity.id
_entity.type
_entity.pdbx_description
1 polymer ?
#
loop_
_entity_poly.entity_id
_entity_poly.type
_entity_poly.pdbx_seq_one_letter_code
_entity_poly.pdbx_strand_id
1 'polypeptide(L)' 'MDIVQEVADEVTVMKDGHLVEYGAVGSVLRHPKDAYTKMLLEASPKFDEINAS' A
#
# COMPACT_ATOMS: atom_id res chain seq x y z
N MET A 1 10.75 -8.20 3.93
CA MET A 1 10.09 -7.89 5.23
C MET A 1 9.43 -6.53 5.15
N ASP A 2 8.11 -6.57 5.02
CA ASP A 2 7.22 -5.42 4.99
C ASP A 2 6.55 -5.31 6.37
N ILE A 3 6.98 -4.32 7.15
CA ILE A 3 6.53 -4.13 8.54
C ILE A 3 5.03 -3.79 8.57
N VAL A 4 4.49 -3.17 7.52
CA VAL A 4 3.07 -2.79 7.49
C VAL A 4 2.18 -4.04 7.47
N GLN A 5 2.54 -5.05 6.68
CA GLN A 5 1.81 -6.32 6.63
C GLN A 5 1.96 -7.18 7.89
N GLU A 6 3.07 -7.05 8.61
CA GLU A 6 3.32 -7.88 9.79
C GLU A 6 2.70 -7.31 11.08
N VAL A 7 2.41 -6.00 11.12
CA VAL A 7 2.10 -5.30 12.38
C VAL A 7 0.74 -4.60 12.38
N ALA A 8 0.11 -4.39 11.20
CA ALA A 8 -1.13 -3.64 11.09
C ALA A 8 -2.26 -4.45 10.42
N ASP A 9 -3.48 -4.26 10.92
CA ASP A 9 -4.71 -4.77 10.30
C ASP A 9 -5.21 -3.82 9.20
N GLU A 10 -5.03 -2.50 9.41
CA GLU A 10 -5.48 -1.43 8.52
C GLU A 10 -4.39 -0.40 8.23
N VAL A 11 -4.47 0.25 7.07
CA VAL A 11 -3.51 1.27 6.62
C VAL A 11 -4.24 2.49 6.08
N THR A 12 -3.64 3.66 6.30
CA THR A 12 -4.05 4.93 5.69
C THR A 12 -2.89 5.47 4.86
N VAL A 13 -3.17 5.80 3.60
CA VAL A 13 -2.24 6.47 2.68
C VAL A 13 -2.61 7.93 2.64
N MET A 14 -1.60 8.79 2.80
CA MET A 14 -1.76 10.24 2.78
C MET A 14 -0.83 10.87 1.75
N LYS A 15 -1.31 11.95 1.12
CA LYS A 15 -0.53 12.79 0.22
C LYS A 15 -0.77 14.25 0.57
N ASP A 16 0.29 15.02 0.79
CA ASP A 16 0.22 16.45 1.07
C ASP A 16 -0.73 16.80 2.25
N GLY A 17 -0.80 15.93 3.26
CA GLY A 17 -1.68 16.10 4.42
C GLY A 17 -3.13 15.65 4.19
N HIS A 18 -3.47 15.14 3.00
CA HIS A 18 -4.79 14.63 2.66
C HIS A 18 -4.82 13.10 2.69
N LEU A 19 -5.88 12.52 3.26
CA LEU A 19 -6.16 11.10 3.15
C LEU A 19 -6.56 10.79 1.70
N VAL A 20 -5.83 9.86 1.07
CA VAL A 20 -6.09 9.45 -0.32
C VAL A 20 -6.61 8.03 -0.42
N GLU A 21 -6.21 7.13 0.48
CA GLU A 21 -6.74 5.77 0.53
C GLU A 21 -6.69 5.21 1.95
N TYR A 22 -7.66 4.38 2.33
CA TYR A 22 -7.72 3.71 3.63
C TYR A 22 -8.44 2.37 3.52
N GLY A 23 -7.99 1.40 4.30
CA GLY A 23 -8.69 0.13 4.49
C GLY A 23 -7.78 -0.96 5.04
N ALA A 24 -8.26 -2.21 4.98
CA ALA A 24 -7.48 -3.38 5.38
C ALA A 24 -6.15 -3.42 4.62
N VAL A 25 -5.05 -3.67 5.34
CA VAL A 25 -3.69 -3.69 4.78
C VAL A 25 -3.62 -4.58 3.54
N GLY A 26 -4.17 -5.78 3.62
CA GLY A 26 -4.18 -6.71 2.50
C GLY A 26 -4.98 -6.25 1.28
N SER A 27 -5.98 -5.39 1.47
CA SER A 27 -6.73 -4.80 0.35
C SER A 27 -5.95 -3.65 -0.26
N VAL A 28 -5.44 -2.72 0.54
CA VAL A 28 -4.78 -1.50 0.04
C VAL A 28 -3.43 -1.83 -0.62
N LEU A 29 -2.67 -2.78 -0.07
CA LEU A 29 -1.34 -3.11 -0.58
C LEU A 29 -1.38 -4.08 -1.78
N ARG A 30 -2.40 -4.95 -1.88
CA ARG A 30 -2.52 -5.90 -3.02
C ARG A 30 -3.46 -5.42 -4.11
N HIS A 31 -4.47 -4.63 -3.76
CA HIS A 31 -5.48 -4.11 -4.68
C HIS A 31 -5.68 -2.61 -4.45
N PRO A 32 -4.62 -1.80 -4.58
CA PRO A 32 -4.70 -0.35 -4.42
C PRO A 32 -5.70 0.23 -5.42
N LYS A 33 -6.59 1.10 -4.95
CA LYS A 33 -7.57 1.79 -5.80
C LYS A 33 -7.04 3.15 -6.26
N ASP A 34 -6.31 3.85 -5.41
CA ASP A 34 -5.78 5.16 -5.73
C ASP A 34 -4.51 5.06 -6.59
N ALA A 35 -4.39 5.95 -7.58
CA ALA A 35 -3.25 5.98 -8.48
C ALA A 35 -1.94 6.32 -7.75
N TYR A 36 -2.01 7.16 -6.73
CA TYR A 36 -0.86 7.50 -5.90
C TYR A 36 -0.40 6.29 -5.07
N THR A 37 -1.33 5.52 -4.49
CA THR A 37 -0.99 4.29 -3.78
C THR A 37 -0.28 3.30 -4.70
N LYS A 38 -0.77 3.11 -5.94
CA LYS A 38 -0.10 2.27 -6.95
C LYS A 38 1.31 2.71 -7.22
N MET A 39 1.51 4.01 -7.49
CA MET A 39 2.83 4.58 -7.75
C MET A 39 3.80 4.37 -6.57
N LEU A 40 3.33 4.49 -5.33
CA LEU A 40 4.16 4.24 -4.14
C LEU A 40 4.58 2.77 -4.01
N LEU A 41 3.67 1.84 -4.33
CA LEU A 41 3.95 0.40 -4.27
C LEU A 41 4.93 0.00 -5.38
N GLU A 42 4.74 0.49 -6.61
CA GLU A 42 5.66 0.26 -7.74
C GLU A 42 7.06 0.85 -7.48
N ALA A 43 7.14 1.99 -6.80
CA ALA A 43 8.41 2.62 -6.46
C ALA A 43 9.18 1.90 -5.32
N SER A 44 8.54 0.94 -4.65
CA SER A 44 9.11 0.26 -3.49
C SER A 44 9.53 -1.18 -3.84
N PRO A 45 10.84 -1.51 -3.77
CA PRO A 45 11.37 -2.81 -4.19
C PRO A 45 10.78 -4.01 -3.43
N LYS A 46 10.12 -3.77 -2.29
CA LYS A 46 9.52 -4.82 -1.45
C LYS A 46 8.12 -5.24 -1.92
N PHE A 47 7.44 -4.42 -2.72
CA PHE A 47 6.07 -4.70 -3.19
C PHE A 47 6.03 -5.18 -4.65
N ASP A 48 7.12 -4.97 -5.40
CA ASP A 48 7.27 -5.47 -6.77
C ASP A 48 7.21 -7.02 -6.82
N GLU A 49 7.73 -7.72 -5.80
CA GLU A 49 7.63 -9.18 -5.67
C GLU A 49 6.19 -9.69 -5.43
N ILE A 50 5.31 -8.88 -4.83
CA ILE A 50 3.93 -9.28 -4.49
C ILE A 50 3.01 -9.25 -5.73
N ASN A 51 3.32 -8.41 -6.71
CA ASN A 51 2.55 -8.27 -7.94
C ASN A 51 3.08 -9.18 -9.09
N ALA A 52 4.19 -9.88 -8.87
CA ALA A 52 4.86 -10.71 -9.87
C ALA A 52 4.53 -12.21 -9.78
N SER A 53 3.49 -12.61 -9.04
CA SER A 53 3.06 -14.02 -8.87
C SER A 53 1.55 -14.20 -9.03
#